data_AF-A0A0J9YDG7-F1
#
_entry.id   AF-A0A0J9YDG7-F1
#
_cell.length_a   1.000
_cell.length_b   1.000
_cell.length_c   1.000
_cell.angle_alpha   90.00
_cell.angle_beta   90.00
_cell.angle_gamma   90.00
#
_symmetry.space_group_name_H-M   'P 1'
#
loop_
_entity.id
_entity.type
_entity.pdbx_description
1 polymer ?
#
loop_
_entity_poly.entity_id
_entity_poly.type
_entity_poly.pdbx_seq_one_letter_code
_entity_poly.pdbx_strand_id
1 'polypeptide(L)'
;TGYIKNAVPTKVELQLPKFGLKQELDLANILKKLGMTNIISKKANFKALTDSPISVGNIIHGASFVVNGKGMETTMEIGFGSPVFVFRKNIIFNADQPFLFFVVSKSQHVLFAGQCCKKTKNHVKFEKKLKHLTPKKPLF
;
A
#
# COMPACT_ATOMS: atom_id res chain seq x y z
N THR A 1 -17.94 -0.42 -3.31
CA THR A 1 -16.94 0.37 -4.05
C THR A 1 -17.35 0.49 -5.51
N GLY A 2 -17.92 1.63 -5.91
CA GLY A 2 -18.40 1.84 -7.29
C GLY A 2 -17.29 2.01 -8.33
N TYR A 3 -16.09 2.44 -7.92
CA TYR A 3 -14.98 2.72 -8.82
C TYR A 3 -14.57 1.55 -9.73
N ILE A 4 -14.50 0.33 -9.19
CA ILE A 4 -14.13 -0.86 -9.98
C ILE A 4 -15.30 -1.34 -10.83
N LYS A 5 -16.52 -1.31 -10.27
CA LYS A 5 -17.73 -1.77 -10.97
C LYS A 5 -18.11 -0.89 -12.17
N ASN A 6 -17.86 0.41 -12.05
CA ASN A 6 -18.17 1.41 -13.09
C ASN A 6 -16.97 1.69 -14.01
N ALA A 7 -15.86 0.97 -13.86
CA ALA A 7 -14.69 1.14 -14.71
C ALA A 7 -14.95 0.55 -16.10
N VAL A 8 -14.64 1.34 -17.14
CA VAL A 8 -14.73 0.91 -18.53
C VAL A 8 -13.32 0.62 -19.05
N PRO A 9 -13.06 -0.55 -19.66
CA PRO A 9 -11.78 -0.83 -20.30
C PRO A 9 -11.44 0.26 -21.32
N THR A 10 -10.32 0.95 -21.09
CA THR A 10 -9.92 2.12 -21.89
C THR A 10 -8.43 2.02 -22.19
N LYS A 11 -8.03 2.26 -23.45
CA LYS A 11 -6.62 2.35 -23.82
C LYS A 11 -6.07 3.70 -23.34
N VAL A 12 -5.05 3.66 -22.48
CA VAL A 12 -4.45 4.84 -21.85
C VAL A 12 -2.93 4.75 -21.94
N GLU A 13 -2.28 5.86 -22.26
CA GLU A 13 -0.84 6.04 -22.12
C GLU A 13 -0.53 6.39 -20.66
N LEU A 14 0.05 5.43 -19.94
CA LEU A 14 0.27 5.52 -18.49
C LEU A 14 1.71 5.92 -18.17
N GLN A 15 1.89 7.07 -17.53
CA GLN A 15 3.14 7.48 -16.91
C GLN A 15 3.01 7.36 -15.39
N LEU A 16 3.55 6.26 -14.85
CA LEU A 16 3.54 5.97 -13.42
C LEU A 16 4.98 5.97 -12.88
N PRO A 17 5.28 6.73 -11.80
CA PRO A 17 6.61 6.75 -11.22
C PRO A 17 6.97 5.39 -10.63
N LYS A 18 8.27 5.11 -10.51
CA LYS A 18 8.76 4.06 -9.61
C LYS A 18 8.59 4.55 -8.18
N PHE A 19 7.90 3.76 -7.37
CA PHE A 19 7.73 4.04 -5.94
C PHE A 19 7.67 2.76 -5.14
N GLY A 20 7.91 2.87 -3.84
CA GLY A 20 7.76 1.77 -2.92
C GLY A 20 7.49 2.31 -1.53
N LEU A 21 6.91 1.45 -0.69
CA LEU A 21 6.67 1.73 0.71
C LEU A 21 7.36 0.65 1.51
N LYS A 22 8.02 1.04 2.59
CA LYS A 22 8.49 0.13 3.64
C LYS A 22 8.19 0.80 4.97
N GLN A 23 7.26 0.24 5.71
CA GLN A 23 6.79 0.84 6.96
C GLN A 23 6.53 -0.25 7.99
N GLU A 24 6.82 0.09 9.24
CA GLU A 24 6.43 -0.67 10.42
C GLU A 24 5.67 0.29 11.33
N LEU A 25 4.49 -0.12 11.79
CA LEU A 25 3.58 0.70 12.59
C LEU A 25 3.17 -0.07 13.83
N ASP A 26 3.31 0.55 15.00
CA ASP A 26 2.62 0.08 16.19
C ASP A 26 1.19 0.62 16.21
N LEU A 27 0.24 -0.27 15.93
CA LEU A 27 -1.18 0.02 15.86
C LEU A 27 -1.83 0.14 17.24
N ALA A 28 -1.15 -0.20 18.35
CA ALA A 28 -1.78 -0.22 19.67
C ALA A 28 -2.43 1.13 20.02
N ASN A 29 -1.73 2.24 19.79
CA ASN A 29 -2.26 3.58 20.06
C ASN A 29 -3.36 4.01 19.07
N ILE A 30 -3.25 3.59 17.81
CA ILE A 30 -4.23 3.89 16.77
C ILE A 30 -5.54 3.17 17.09
N LEU A 31 -5.47 1.88 17.38
CA LEU A 31 -6.63 1.05 17.74
C LEU A 31 -7.30 1.52 19.02
N LYS A 32 -6.55 1.99 20.02
CA LYS A 32 -7.12 2.65 21.21
C LYS A 32 -7.96 3.88 20.84
N LYS A 33 -7.43 4.76 19.98
CA LYS A 33 -8.16 5.94 19.50
C LYS A 33 -9.40 5.59 18.68
N LEU A 34 -9.40 4.42 18.03
CA LEU A 34 -10.55 3.86 17.31
C LEU A 34 -11.54 3.10 18.22
N GLY A 35 -11.31 3.05 19.54
CA GLY A 35 -12.22 2.44 20.51
C GLY A 35 -11.85 1.02 20.96
N MET A 36 -10.81 0.39 20.39
CA MET A 36 -10.26 -0.88 20.86
C MET A 36 -9.34 -0.68 22.08
N THR A 37 -9.93 -0.30 23.22
CA THR A 37 -9.20 -0.05 24.46
C THR A 37 -9.04 -1.28 25.33
N ASN A 38 -10.04 -2.17 25.34
CA ASN A 38 -10.10 -3.28 26.30
C ASN A 38 -8.95 -4.28 26.11
N ILE A 39 -8.67 -4.68 24.86
CA ILE A 39 -7.67 -5.69 24.50
C ILE A 39 -6.22 -5.34 24.92
N ILE A 40 -5.91 -4.05 25.06
CA ILE A 40 -4.57 -3.54 25.42
C ILE A 40 -4.52 -3.13 26.91
N SER A 41 -5.64 -3.22 27.62
CA SER A 41 -5.76 -2.80 29.02
C SER A 41 -5.83 -4.01 29.96
N LYS A 42 -5.77 -3.75 31.27
CA LYS A 42 -6.03 -4.77 32.31
C LYS A 42 -7.45 -5.34 32.28
N LYS A 43 -8.38 -4.70 31.55
CA LYS A 43 -9.76 -5.18 31.34
C LYS A 43 -9.86 -6.17 30.17
N ALA A 44 -8.75 -6.54 29.55
CA ALA A 44 -8.75 -7.53 28.47
C ALA A 44 -9.27 -8.87 28.98
N ASN A 45 -10.14 -9.51 28.18
CA ASN A 45 -10.66 -10.83 28.48
C ASN A 45 -10.20 -11.81 27.40
N PHE A 46 -9.18 -12.60 27.73
CA PHE A 46 -8.62 -13.65 26.88
C PHE A 46 -8.76 -15.03 27.51
N LYS A 47 -9.82 -15.25 28.32
CA LYS A 47 -10.09 -16.54 28.98
C LYS A 47 -10.22 -17.73 28.02
N ALA A 48 -10.57 -17.48 26.76
CA ALA A 48 -10.59 -18.53 25.72
C ALA A 48 -9.19 -19.01 25.30
N LEU A 49 -8.13 -18.25 25.62
CA LEU A 49 -6.73 -18.58 25.30
C LEU A 49 -5.98 -19.08 26.53
N THR A 50 -6.24 -18.51 27.70
CA THR A 50 -5.57 -18.87 28.96
C THR A 50 -6.37 -18.41 30.18
N ASP A 51 -6.24 -19.13 31.29
CA ASP A 51 -6.83 -18.74 32.57
C ASP A 51 -6.10 -17.55 33.24
N SER A 52 -4.87 -17.28 32.84
CA SER A 52 -4.09 -16.16 33.36
C SER A 52 -4.56 -14.80 32.81
N PRO A 53 -4.57 -13.72 33.61
CA PRO A 53 -4.92 -12.39 33.12
C PRO A 53 -3.82 -11.84 32.19
N ILE A 54 -4.03 -11.94 30.88
CA ILE A 54 -3.12 -11.42 29.84
C ILE A 54 -3.72 -10.21 29.12
N SER A 55 -2.87 -9.40 28.50
CA SER A 55 -3.27 -8.27 27.64
C SER A 55 -2.30 -8.11 26.47
N VAL A 56 -2.74 -7.44 25.41
CA VAL A 56 -1.88 -7.15 24.25
C VAL A 56 -0.96 -5.98 24.57
N GLY A 57 0.35 -6.17 24.44
CA GLY A 57 1.34 -5.11 24.63
C GLY A 57 1.42 -4.17 23.42
N ASN A 58 1.95 -4.66 22.32
CA ASN A 58 2.13 -3.93 21.06
C ASN A 58 1.47 -4.69 19.90
N ILE A 59 1.04 -3.95 18.87
CA ILE A 59 0.44 -4.53 17.67
C ILE A 59 1.23 -4.02 16.48
N ILE A 60 2.22 -4.80 16.05
CA ILE A 60 3.15 -4.37 15.00
C ILE A 60 2.64 -4.79 13.63
N HIS A 61 2.36 -3.82 12.77
CA HIS A 61 2.01 -4.01 11.38
C HIS A 61 3.16 -3.55 10.47
N GLY A 62 3.81 -4.51 9.83
CA GLY A 62 4.87 -4.28 8.84
C GLY A 62 4.36 -4.47 7.42
N ALA A 63 4.65 -3.52 6.54
CA ALA A 63 4.29 -3.57 5.13
C ALA A 63 5.46 -3.12 4.26
N SER A 64 5.74 -3.86 3.19
CA SER A 64 6.73 -3.49 2.19
C SER A 64 6.26 -3.85 0.79
N PHE A 65 6.30 -2.91 -0.15
CA PHE A 65 6.07 -3.19 -1.55
C PHE A 65 6.89 -2.25 -2.43
N VAL A 66 7.16 -2.67 -3.66
CA VAL A 66 7.85 -1.88 -4.67
C VAL A 66 7.06 -2.00 -5.97
N VAL A 67 6.68 -0.85 -6.53
CA VAL A 67 6.18 -0.74 -7.89
C VAL A 67 7.34 -0.33 -8.78
N ASN A 68 7.80 -1.29 -9.55
CA ASN A 68 8.68 -1.03 -10.67
C ASN A 68 7.81 -0.52 -11.81
N GLY A 69 7.84 0.79 -12.04
CA GLY A 69 7.35 1.37 -13.29
C GLY A 69 8.07 0.69 -14.44
N LYS A 70 7.36 -0.19 -15.15
CA LYS A 70 7.75 -0.61 -16.49
C LYS A 70 7.49 0.63 -17.34
N GLY A 71 8.57 1.34 -17.70
CA GLY A 71 8.47 2.32 -18.78
C GLY A 71 7.83 1.59 -19.94
N MET A 72 6.78 2.18 -20.50
CA MET A 72 6.03 1.66 -21.64
C MET A 72 7.02 1.02 -22.63
N GLU A 73 7.08 -0.31 -22.67
CA GLU A 73 7.58 -0.99 -23.86
C GLU A 73 6.53 -0.65 -24.90
N THR A 74 6.79 0.43 -25.63
CA THR A 74 5.95 0.94 -26.70
C THR A 74 5.87 -0.12 -27.76
N THR A 75 4.92 -1.05 -27.62
CA THR A 75 4.49 -1.90 -28.73
C THR A 75 3.73 -0.97 -29.68
N MET A 76 4.48 -0.34 -30.59
CA MET A 76 3.93 0.34 -31.75
C MET A 76 3.28 -0.75 -32.62
N GLU A 77 1.97 -0.94 -32.48
CA GLU A 77 1.19 -1.59 -33.51
C GLU A 77 1.00 -0.58 -34.66
N ILE A 78 1.85 -0.69 -35.69
CA ILE A 78 1.65 0.02 -36.95
C ILE A 78 0.51 -0.68 -37.69
N GLY A 79 -0.72 -0.19 -37.51
CA GLY A 79 -1.88 -0.64 -38.28
C GLY A 79 -1.89 0.02 -39.66
N PHE A 80 -1.55 -0.72 -40.70
CA PHE A 80 -1.84 -0.33 -42.09
C PHE A 80 -3.32 -0.62 -42.38
N GLY A 81 -4.16 0.42 -42.44
CA GLY A 81 -5.57 0.29 -42.83
C GLY A 81 -6.33 1.62 -42.87
N SER A 82 -6.54 2.11 -44.10
CA SER A 82 -7.48 3.15 -44.63
C SER A 82 -7.76 4.47 -43.86
N PRO A 83 -7.90 5.63 -44.56
CA PRO A 83 -8.08 6.94 -43.95
C PRO A 83 -9.55 7.16 -43.56
N VAL A 84 -9.98 6.59 -42.44
CA VAL A 84 -11.11 7.16 -41.69
C VAL A 84 -10.50 7.85 -40.49
N PHE A 85 -10.45 9.19 -40.53
CA PHE A 85 -9.96 10.03 -39.44
C PHE A 85 -10.93 9.97 -38.26
N VAL A 86 -10.96 8.83 -37.55
CA VAL A 86 -11.47 8.79 -36.19
C VAL A 86 -10.38 9.39 -35.33
N PHE A 87 -10.57 10.63 -34.87
CA PHE A 87 -9.76 11.24 -33.83
C PHE A 87 -9.91 10.41 -32.55
N ARG A 88 -9.23 9.26 -32.46
CA ARG A 88 -9.08 8.52 -31.21
C ARG A 88 -8.17 9.37 -30.32
N LYS A 89 -8.79 10.21 -29.50
CA LYS A 89 -8.09 11.04 -28.52
C LYS A 89 -7.24 10.12 -27.65
N ASN A 90 -5.92 10.22 -27.78
CA ASN A 90 -5.00 9.47 -26.94
C ASN A 90 -5.19 9.96 -25.50
N ILE A 91 -5.64 9.09 -24.60
CA ILE A 91 -5.84 9.46 -23.19
C ILE A 91 -4.50 9.23 -22.50
N ILE A 92 -3.87 10.31 -22.02
CA ILE A 92 -2.62 10.25 -21.27
C ILE A 92 -2.96 10.38 -19.79
N PHE A 93 -2.50 9.44 -18.97
CA PHE A 93 -2.59 9.50 -17.52
C PHE A 93 -1.17 9.65 -16.95
N ASN A 94 -0.86 10.85 -16.46
CA ASN A 94 0.42 11.16 -15.84
C ASN A 94 0.25 11.32 -14.33
N ALA A 95 0.90 10.46 -13.55
CA ALA A 95 0.87 10.49 -12.08
C ALA A 95 2.06 11.31 -11.52
N ASP A 96 2.13 12.59 -11.88
CA ASP A 96 3.23 13.52 -11.56
C ASP A 96 3.00 14.39 -10.30
N GLN A 97 1.87 14.20 -9.63
CA GLN A 97 1.45 14.86 -8.40
C GLN A 97 0.97 13.83 -7.36
N PRO A 98 0.75 14.21 -6.08
CA PRO A 98 0.34 13.26 -5.06
C PRO A 98 -0.91 12.46 -5.44
N PHE A 99 -0.84 11.14 -5.29
CA PHE A 99 -1.94 10.23 -5.64
C PHE A 99 -2.19 9.17 -4.57
N LEU A 100 -3.42 8.69 -4.53
CA LEU A 100 -3.80 7.50 -3.76
C LEU A 100 -3.65 6.25 -4.62
N PHE A 101 -3.23 5.16 -4.00
CA PHE A 101 -3.18 3.86 -4.66
C PHE A 101 -3.79 2.78 -3.77
N PHE A 102 -4.36 1.78 -4.42
CA PHE A 102 -4.91 0.60 -3.78
C PHE A 102 -4.43 -0.63 -4.54
N VAL A 103 -3.89 -1.61 -3.82
CA VAL A 103 -3.65 -2.95 -4.36
C VAL A 103 -4.83 -3.80 -3.92
N VAL A 104 -5.63 -4.25 -4.88
CA VAL A 104 -6.89 -4.95 -4.63
C VAL A 104 -6.81 -6.35 -5.22
N SER A 105 -7.26 -7.35 -4.47
CA SER A 105 -7.36 -8.72 -4.96
C SER A 105 -8.45 -8.85 -6.02
N LYS A 106 -8.43 -9.93 -6.81
CA LYS A 106 -9.52 -10.25 -7.75
C LYS A 106 -10.87 -10.37 -7.05
N SER A 107 -10.88 -10.81 -5.79
CA SER A 107 -12.06 -10.90 -4.93
C SER A 107 -12.44 -9.56 -4.25
N GLN A 108 -11.88 -8.44 -4.71
CA GLN A 108 -12.18 -7.08 -4.24
C GLN A 108 -11.74 -6.77 -2.79
N HIS A 109 -10.78 -7.52 -2.24
CA HIS A 109 -10.18 -7.21 -0.94
C HIS A 109 -9.01 -6.22 -1.09
N VAL A 110 -8.97 -5.19 -0.25
CA VAL A 110 -7.84 -4.26 -0.20
C VAL A 110 -6.67 -4.93 0.51
N LEU A 111 -5.58 -5.14 -0.23
CA LEU A 111 -4.32 -5.71 0.28
C LEU A 111 -3.37 -4.60 0.75
N PHE A 112 -3.32 -3.50 0.00
CA PHE A 112 -2.57 -2.30 0.36
C PHE A 112 -3.38 -1.06 0.02
N ALA A 113 -3.28 -0.04 0.87
CA ALA A 113 -3.77 1.30 0.61
C ALA A 113 -2.69 2.30 1.05
N GLY A 114 -2.51 3.35 0.27
CA GLY A 114 -1.55 4.37 0.63
C GLY A 114 -1.62 5.59 -0.27
N GLN A 115 -0.78 6.56 0.08
CA GLN A 115 -0.60 7.80 -0.66
C GLN A 115 0.86 7.92 -1.09
N CYS A 116 1.09 8.29 -2.34
CA CYS A 116 2.42 8.66 -2.83
C CYS A 116 2.51 10.18 -2.88
N CYS A 117 3.32 10.79 -2.00
CA CYS A 117 3.40 12.26 -1.85
C CYS A 117 4.67 12.90 -2.44
N LYS A 118 5.61 12.11 -3.01
CA LYS A 118 6.89 12.61 -3.51
C LYS A 118 6.97 12.57 -5.04
N LYS A 119 7.51 13.64 -5.65
CA LYS A 119 8.17 13.59 -6.96
C LYS A 119 9.44 12.74 -6.78
N THR A 120 9.37 11.44 -7.04
CA THR A 120 10.53 10.56 -6.90
C THR A 120 11.53 10.87 -8.01
N LYS A 121 12.57 11.65 -7.71
CA LYS A 121 13.84 11.53 -8.43
C LYS A 121 14.31 10.09 -8.23
N ASN A 122 14.72 9.46 -9.32
CA ASN A 122 15.25 8.11 -9.38
C ASN A 122 16.22 7.83 -8.22
N HIS A 123 16.26 6.58 -7.77
CA HIS A 123 17.01 6.00 -6.64
C HIS A 123 16.21 5.81 -5.34
N VAL A 124 15.55 4.65 -5.21
CA VAL A 124 15.27 4.07 -3.90
C VAL A 124 16.48 3.23 -3.48
N LYS A 125 17.40 3.83 -2.71
CA LYS A 125 18.41 3.08 -1.95
C LYS A 125 17.77 2.67 -0.61
N PHE A 126 17.70 1.37 -0.37
CA PHE A 126 17.26 0.82 0.91
C PHE A 126 18.47 0.48 1.77
N GLU A 127 18.90 1.40 2.64
CA GLU A 127 19.82 1.06 3.72
C GLU A 127 19.04 0.69 4.99
N LYS A 128 19.32 -0.52 5.49
CA LYS A 128 18.92 -0.98 6.82
C LYS A 128 19.58 -0.07 7.86
N LYS A 129 18.78 0.60 8.70
CA LYS A 129 19.21 0.99 10.05
C LYS A 129 18.47 0.12 11.05
N LEU A 130 19.05 -1.03 11.37
CA LEU A 130 18.72 -1.75 12.60
C LEU A 130 19.37 -0.99 13.75
N LYS A 131 18.56 -0.31 14.56
CA LYS A 131 18.92 0.05 15.93
C LYS A 131 17.67 -0.15 16.79
N HIS A 132 17.86 -0.79 17.93
CA HIS A 132 16.88 -1.07 19.00
C HIS A 132 16.13 -2.40 18.93
N LEU A 133 16.89 -3.49 19.05
CA LEU A 133 16.46 -4.67 19.80
C LEU A 133 17.64 -5.07 20.72
N THR A 134 17.72 -4.45 21.89
CA THR A 134 18.46 -5.04 23.01
C THR A 134 17.47 -5.85 23.83
N PRO A 135 17.70 -7.15 24.07
CA PRO A 135 16.89 -7.90 25.02
C PRO A 135 17.11 -7.31 26.42
N LYS A 136 16.02 -6.96 27.11
CA LYS A 136 16.06 -6.68 28.56
C LYS A 136 16.61 -7.92 29.26
N LYS A 137 17.65 -7.71 30.06
CA LYS A 137 18.30 -8.69 30.94
C LYS A 137 17.25 -9.38 31.83
N PRO A 138 17.36 -10.69 32.12
CA PRO A 138 16.49 -11.31 33.12
C PRO A 138 16.79 -10.72 34.50
N LEU A 139 15.75 -10.25 35.19
CA LEU A 139 15.76 -10.12 36.65
C LEU A 139 15.53 -11.53 37.21
N PHE A 140 16.33 -11.86 38.22
CA PHE A 140 16.40 -13.13 38.96
C PHE A 140 15.07 -13.86 39.11
#